data_AF-A0A9Q1EV18-F1
#
_entry.id   AF-A0A9Q1EV18-F1
#
_cell.length_a   1.000
_cell.length_b   1.000
_cell.length_c   1.000
_cell.angle_alpha   90.00
_cell.angle_beta   90.00
_cell.angle_gamma   90.00
#
_symmetry.space_group_name_H-M   'P 1'
#
loop_
_entity.id
_entity.type
_entity.pdbx_description
1 polymer ?
#
loop_
_entity_poly.entity_id
_entity_poly.type
_entity_poly.pdbx_seq_one_letter_code
_entity_poly.pdbx_strand_id
1 'polypeptide(L)'
;MAVVPAQSLRVSEIRDPAALFERYSTEEIRLIERKVRGEIEEKKEELRQMVGERYRDLIDAADTIGEMRQCSESVVHSIQDMYRYCHKLKQGKTPAPVNNKQETQRQSQEKFYSMASQIKLLLEIPERIWSATESSHFLRATQLYLLCCHLHGLLGLEGGAPHYSPVLARFPILVRQVAASGYFRATHLLDSKSLLRGRAVSDQAITEALVSTMLLEDSSPRQALADFLLARKASIQQLLNQPQHGAGIKAQGTPTDPGLSCGLLFTTLESVTSTTSAGKGQKVLQEEVSAGGWFKYLPFSVVDFQPALRTLAQPIQAEQLRDTLQQWIDTCKEDVRGGVSSLLVYVKSLKGLAAIRDAVWDLLSSESISQHWATVCQRLLQRPPTTLG
;
A
#
# COMPACT_ATOMS: atom_id res chain seq x y z
N MET A 1 -28.56 -38.31 -71.79
CA MET A 1 -27.55 -38.25 -70.72
C MET A 1 -26.85 -36.90 -70.85
N ALA A 2 -26.89 -36.06 -69.81
CA ALA A 2 -26.34 -34.71 -69.85
C ALA A 2 -24.80 -34.77 -69.98
N VAL A 3 -24.27 -34.16 -71.04
CA VAL A 3 -22.84 -34.02 -71.28
C VAL A 3 -22.29 -33.05 -70.25
N VAL A 4 -21.50 -33.56 -69.32
CA VAL A 4 -20.79 -32.75 -68.33
C VAL A 4 -19.69 -32.00 -69.08
N PRO A 5 -19.61 -30.66 -68.98
CA PRO A 5 -18.57 -29.91 -69.67
C PRO A 5 -17.18 -30.30 -69.17
N ALA A 6 -16.23 -30.48 -70.09
CA ALA A 6 -14.84 -30.90 -69.84
C ALA A 6 -14.10 -30.10 -68.74
N GLN A 7 -14.60 -28.91 -68.39
CA GLN A 7 -14.01 -28.02 -67.38
C GLN A 7 -14.17 -28.52 -65.94
N SER A 8 -15.17 -29.36 -65.64
CA SER A 8 -15.46 -29.81 -64.26
C SER A 8 -14.84 -31.17 -63.88
N LEU A 9 -14.10 -31.82 -64.78
CA LEU A 9 -13.42 -33.09 -64.51
C LEU A 9 -12.27 -32.89 -63.51
N ARG A 10 -12.30 -33.65 -62.42
CA ARG A 10 -11.20 -33.73 -61.45
C ARG A 10 -10.22 -34.81 -61.89
N VAL A 11 -8.91 -34.56 -61.76
CA VAL A 11 -7.86 -35.49 -62.18
C VAL A 11 -7.94 -36.84 -61.45
N SER A 12 -8.49 -36.87 -60.24
CA SER A 12 -8.77 -38.08 -59.46
C SER A 12 -9.86 -39.00 -60.05
N GLU A 13 -10.66 -38.52 -61.00
CA GLU A 13 -11.74 -39.27 -61.65
C GLU A 13 -11.28 -39.96 -62.95
N ILE A 14 -10.08 -39.64 -63.43
CA ILE A 14 -9.46 -40.23 -64.62
C ILE A 14 -8.79 -41.56 -64.22
N ARG A 15 -9.56 -42.65 -64.14
CA ARG A 15 -9.03 -44.00 -63.89
C ARG A 15 -8.72 -44.78 -65.17
N ASP A 16 -9.44 -44.52 -66.26
CA ASP A 16 -9.31 -45.23 -67.52
C ASP A 16 -9.25 -44.25 -68.71
N PRO A 17 -8.13 -44.16 -69.45
CA PRO A 17 -7.98 -43.31 -70.62
C PRO A 17 -8.98 -43.63 -71.74
N ALA A 18 -9.42 -44.90 -71.88
CA ALA A 18 -10.32 -45.31 -72.95
C ALA A 18 -11.70 -44.63 -72.85
N ALA A 19 -12.23 -44.51 -71.62
CA ALA A 19 -13.51 -43.87 -71.34
C ALA A 19 -13.52 -42.35 -71.61
N LEU A 20 -12.34 -41.70 -71.66
CA LEU A 20 -12.22 -40.29 -72.03
C LEU A 20 -12.37 -40.07 -73.54
N PHE A 21 -11.81 -40.97 -74.36
CA PHE A 21 -11.91 -40.90 -75.82
C PHE A 21 -13.33 -41.18 -76.34
N GLU A 22 -14.14 -41.95 -75.59
CA GLU A 22 -15.54 -42.21 -75.94
C GLU A 22 -16.49 -41.05 -75.62
N ARG A 23 -16.15 -40.21 -74.63
CA ARG A 23 -17.06 -39.21 -74.07
C ARG A 23 -16.75 -37.76 -74.46
N TYR A 24 -15.52 -37.47 -74.90
CA TYR A 24 -15.06 -36.13 -75.20
C TYR A 24 -14.47 -36.02 -76.61
N SER A 25 -14.59 -34.84 -77.20
CA SER A 25 -13.99 -34.56 -78.51
C SER A 25 -12.46 -34.43 -78.42
N THR A 26 -11.76 -34.58 -79.54
CA THR A 26 -10.29 -34.54 -79.59
C THR A 26 -9.69 -33.21 -79.10
N GLU A 27 -10.41 -32.10 -79.26
CA GLU A 27 -9.99 -30.78 -78.76
C GLU A 27 -10.14 -30.66 -77.24
N GLU A 28 -11.24 -31.16 -76.69
CA GLU A 28 -11.49 -31.20 -75.24
C GLU A 28 -10.48 -32.10 -74.52
N ILE A 29 -10.09 -33.22 -75.13
CA ILE A 29 -9.07 -34.13 -74.58
C ILE A 29 -7.70 -33.45 -74.52
N ARG A 30 -7.33 -32.63 -75.52
CA ARG A 30 -6.08 -31.85 -75.48
C ARG A 30 -6.10 -30.76 -74.41
N LEU A 31 -7.26 -30.17 -74.14
CA LEU A 31 -7.42 -29.21 -73.04
C LEU A 31 -7.30 -29.91 -71.67
N ILE A 32 -7.91 -31.09 -71.52
CA ILE A 32 -7.79 -31.92 -70.31
C ILE A 32 -6.33 -32.36 -70.11
N GLU A 33 -5.62 -32.80 -71.15
CA GLU A 33 -4.19 -33.18 -71.08
C GLU A 33 -3.32 -32.00 -70.61
N ARG A 34 -3.53 -30.80 -71.17
CA ARG A 34 -2.79 -29.61 -70.77
C ARG A 34 -3.08 -29.23 -69.31
N LYS A 35 -4.33 -29.35 -68.88
CA LYS A 35 -4.74 -29.10 -67.49
C LYS A 35 -4.10 -30.10 -66.52
N VAL A 36 -4.18 -31.40 -66.82
CA VAL A 36 -3.57 -32.47 -66.01
C VAL A 36 -2.06 -32.28 -65.91
N ARG A 37 -1.37 -31.95 -67.03
CA ARG A 37 0.07 -31.67 -67.00
C ARG A 37 0.41 -30.44 -66.14
N GLY A 38 -0.44 -29.41 -66.16
CA GLY A 38 -0.32 -28.25 -65.28
C GLY A 38 -0.42 -28.63 -63.80
N GLU A 39 -1.46 -29.40 -63.44
CA GLU A 39 -1.67 -29.87 -62.05
C GLU A 39 -0.54 -30.79 -61.57
N ILE A 40 0.07 -31.60 -62.47
CA ILE A 40 1.22 -32.44 -62.15
C ILE A 40 2.46 -31.58 -61.82
N GLU A 41 2.78 -30.57 -62.64
CA GLU A 41 3.92 -29.69 -62.36
C GLU A 41 3.68 -28.83 -61.12
N GLU A 42 2.45 -28.38 -60.89
CA GLU A 42 2.06 -27.69 -59.64
C GLU A 42 2.27 -28.60 -58.42
N LYS A 43 1.75 -29.83 -58.43
CA LYS A 43 1.96 -30.76 -57.30
C LYS A 43 3.41 -31.17 -57.12
N LYS A 44 4.19 -31.25 -58.18
CA LYS A 44 5.63 -31.54 -58.10
C LYS A 44 6.38 -30.39 -57.44
N GLU A 45 6.03 -29.14 -57.74
CA GLU A 45 6.63 -27.97 -57.10
C GLU A 45 6.17 -27.84 -55.63
N GLU A 46 4.89 -28.11 -55.33
CA GLU A 46 4.41 -28.18 -53.95
C GLU A 46 5.14 -29.27 -53.15
N LEU A 47 5.37 -30.45 -53.73
CA LEU A 47 6.14 -31.52 -53.07
C LEU A 47 7.58 -31.09 -52.82
N ARG A 48 8.18 -30.39 -53.78
CA ARG A 48 9.54 -29.85 -53.64
C ARG A 48 9.62 -28.83 -52.50
N GLN A 49 8.62 -27.95 -52.37
CA GLN A 49 8.53 -26.99 -51.28
C GLN A 49 8.28 -27.68 -49.93
N MET A 50 7.30 -28.59 -49.86
CA MET A 50 6.97 -29.31 -48.61
C MET A 50 8.14 -30.14 -48.08
N VAL A 51 8.85 -30.84 -48.98
CA VAL A 51 10.03 -31.62 -48.62
C VAL A 51 11.21 -30.71 -48.29
N GLY A 52 11.39 -29.61 -49.03
CA GLY A 52 12.43 -28.61 -48.76
C GLY A 52 12.27 -27.91 -47.42
N GLU A 53 11.04 -27.57 -47.03
CA GLU A 53 10.70 -27.01 -45.73
C GLU A 53 11.02 -27.99 -44.60
N ARG A 54 10.61 -29.26 -44.72
CA ARG A 54 10.95 -30.30 -43.73
C ARG A 54 12.45 -30.55 -43.59
N TYR A 55 13.22 -30.50 -44.68
CA TYR A 55 14.68 -30.62 -44.58
C TYR A 55 15.32 -29.39 -43.94
N ARG A 56 14.80 -28.18 -44.23
CA ARG A 56 15.24 -26.95 -43.57
C ARG A 56 14.96 -26.99 -42.08
N ASP A 57 13.74 -27.36 -41.67
CA ASP A 57 13.38 -27.49 -40.25
C ASP A 57 14.27 -28.51 -39.52
N LEU A 58 14.65 -29.60 -40.20
CA LEU A 58 15.56 -30.60 -39.63
C LEU A 58 16.99 -30.06 -39.45
N ILE A 59 17.46 -29.24 -40.39
CA ILE A 59 18.77 -28.56 -40.29
C ILE A 59 18.73 -27.51 -39.17
N ASP A 60 17.69 -26.68 -39.12
CA ASP A 60 17.52 -25.66 -38.08
C ASP A 60 17.40 -26.32 -36.68
N ALA A 61 16.73 -27.47 -36.57
CA ALA A 61 16.69 -28.26 -35.34
C ALA A 61 18.07 -28.82 -34.97
N ALA A 62 18.87 -29.24 -35.94
CA ALA A 62 20.22 -29.73 -35.69
C ALA A 62 21.18 -28.59 -35.24
N ASP A 63 21.07 -27.41 -35.87
CA ASP A 63 21.85 -26.23 -35.52
C ASP A 63 21.50 -25.71 -34.11
N THR A 64 20.21 -25.66 -33.77
CA THR A 64 19.77 -25.27 -32.42
C THR A 64 20.23 -26.27 -31.34
N ILE A 65 20.31 -27.57 -31.64
CA ILE A 65 20.94 -28.55 -30.74
C ILE A 65 22.44 -28.27 -30.58
N GLY A 66 23.12 -27.85 -31.66
CA GLY A 66 24.51 -27.41 -31.63
C GLY A 66 24.72 -26.20 -30.71
N GLU A 67 23.88 -25.18 -30.85
CA GLU A 67 23.91 -23.97 -30.01
C GLU A 67 23.60 -24.30 -28.54
N MET A 68 22.60 -25.14 -28.28
CA MET A 68 22.26 -25.60 -26.93
C MET A 68 23.44 -26.30 -26.26
N ARG A 69 24.17 -27.14 -26.99
CA ARG A 69 25.37 -27.79 -26.47
C ARG A 69 26.44 -26.77 -26.11
N GLN A 70 26.71 -25.80 -26.98
CA GLN A 70 27.71 -24.76 -26.71
C GLN A 70 27.33 -23.90 -25.50
N CYS A 71 26.06 -23.53 -25.38
CA CYS A 71 25.55 -22.82 -24.21
C CYS A 71 25.73 -23.65 -22.93
N SER A 72 25.41 -24.94 -22.97
CA SER A 72 25.60 -25.86 -21.83
C SER A 72 27.08 -25.95 -21.43
N GLU A 73 28.00 -26.04 -22.38
CA GLU A 73 29.45 -26.06 -22.10
C GLU A 73 29.92 -24.74 -21.46
N SER A 74 29.41 -23.59 -21.92
CA SER A 74 29.70 -22.27 -21.34
C SER A 74 29.18 -22.13 -19.90
N VAL A 75 27.97 -22.62 -19.61
CA VAL A 75 27.40 -22.63 -18.26
C VAL A 75 28.25 -23.49 -17.32
N VAL A 76 28.66 -24.68 -17.76
CA VAL A 76 29.54 -25.56 -16.97
C VAL A 76 30.88 -24.86 -16.69
N HIS A 77 31.47 -24.19 -17.67
CA HIS A 77 32.72 -23.43 -17.47
C HIS A 77 32.53 -22.29 -16.47
N SER A 78 31.44 -21.53 -16.59
CA SER A 78 31.11 -20.43 -15.67
C SER A 78 30.93 -20.91 -14.23
N ILE A 79 30.29 -22.06 -14.03
CA ILE A 79 30.15 -22.68 -12.71
C ILE A 79 31.50 -23.13 -12.17
N GLN A 80 32.35 -23.76 -12.98
CA GLN A 80 33.70 -24.17 -12.58
C GLN A 80 34.56 -22.97 -12.19
N ASP A 81 34.47 -21.86 -12.94
CA ASP A 81 35.15 -20.62 -12.61
C ASP A 81 34.63 -20.03 -11.31
N MET A 82 33.31 -19.99 -11.10
CA MET A 82 32.71 -19.57 -9.83
C MET A 82 33.22 -20.44 -8.66
N TYR A 83 33.31 -21.76 -8.82
CA TYR A 83 33.90 -22.65 -7.81
C TYR A 83 35.37 -22.31 -7.55
N ARG A 84 36.17 -22.09 -8.60
CA ARG A 84 37.57 -21.67 -8.46
C ARG A 84 37.70 -20.31 -7.77
N TYR A 85 36.89 -19.33 -8.12
CA TYR A 85 36.87 -18.02 -7.46
C TYR A 85 36.47 -18.13 -6.00
N CYS A 86 35.42 -18.89 -5.68
CA CYS A 86 35.00 -19.12 -4.31
C CYS A 86 36.08 -19.87 -3.51
N HIS A 87 36.78 -20.81 -4.13
CA HIS A 87 37.90 -21.52 -3.51
C HIS A 87 39.11 -20.61 -3.29
N LYS A 88 39.46 -19.76 -4.27
CA LYS A 88 40.49 -18.72 -4.12
C LYS A 88 40.14 -17.70 -3.03
N LEU A 89 38.87 -17.30 -2.91
CA LEU A 89 38.40 -16.43 -1.81
C LEU A 89 38.49 -17.12 -0.45
N LYS A 90 38.13 -18.42 -0.37
CA LYS A 90 38.28 -19.20 0.86
C LYS A 90 39.75 -19.40 1.24
N GLN A 91 40.64 -19.62 0.27
CA GLN A 91 42.08 -19.78 0.50
C GLN A 91 42.80 -18.45 0.76
N GLY A 92 42.36 -17.34 0.16
CA GLY A 92 42.82 -15.98 0.47
C GLY A 92 42.43 -15.51 1.88
N LYS A 93 41.58 -16.28 2.56
CA LYS A 93 41.24 -16.17 3.99
C LYS A 93 42.10 -17.08 4.88
N THR A 94 43.24 -17.60 4.39
CA THR A 94 44.29 -18.11 5.27
C THR A 94 45.07 -16.92 5.83
N PRO A 95 45.15 -16.74 7.16
CA PRO A 95 45.82 -15.58 7.73
C PRO A 95 47.33 -15.75 7.56
N ALA A 96 47.90 -15.09 6.56
CA ALA A 96 49.30 -14.70 6.66
C ALA A 96 49.44 -13.83 7.93
N PRO A 97 50.44 -14.06 8.79
CA PRO A 97 50.57 -13.34 10.05
C PRO A 97 51.16 -11.95 9.79
N VAL A 98 50.35 -11.04 9.25
CA VAL A 98 50.71 -9.64 9.07
C VAL A 98 49.53 -8.78 9.58
N ASN A 99 49.72 -8.18 10.75
CA ASN A 99 48.94 -7.07 11.34
C ASN A 99 47.40 -7.14 11.52
N ASN A 100 46.74 -8.29 11.35
CA ASN A 100 45.28 -8.47 11.52
C ASN A 100 44.68 -8.16 12.91
N LYS A 101 45.48 -7.91 13.96
CA LYS A 101 44.94 -7.63 15.31
C LYS A 101 44.22 -6.28 15.37
N GLN A 102 44.75 -5.24 14.72
CA GLN A 102 44.15 -3.90 14.77
C GLN A 102 42.85 -3.81 13.97
N GLU A 103 42.76 -4.48 12.83
CA GLU A 103 41.58 -4.44 11.96
C GLU A 103 40.42 -5.27 12.55
N THR A 104 40.73 -6.44 13.12
CA THR A 104 39.76 -7.25 13.89
C THR A 104 39.29 -6.53 15.16
N GLN A 105 40.18 -5.77 15.81
CA GLN A 105 39.84 -4.97 16.99
C GLN A 105 39.00 -3.74 16.63
N ARG A 106 39.28 -3.04 15.52
CA ARG A 106 38.42 -1.97 14.99
C ARG A 106 37.04 -2.48 14.61
N GLN A 107 36.96 -3.61 13.90
CA GLN A 107 35.68 -4.18 13.48
C GLN A 107 34.84 -4.69 14.66
N SER A 108 35.48 -5.19 15.73
CA SER A 108 34.77 -5.57 16.96
C SER A 108 34.35 -4.35 17.79
N GLN A 109 35.16 -3.27 17.81
CA GLN A 109 34.79 -1.99 18.42
C GLN A 109 33.63 -1.32 17.70
N GLU A 110 33.62 -1.30 16.36
CA GLU A 110 32.52 -0.75 15.57
C GLU A 110 31.21 -1.49 15.83
N LYS A 111 31.25 -2.83 15.90
CA LYS A 111 30.09 -3.65 16.29
C LYS A 111 29.63 -3.34 17.72
N PHE A 112 30.56 -3.13 18.64
CA PHE A 112 30.25 -2.75 20.02
C PHE A 112 29.61 -1.36 20.11
N TYR A 113 30.17 -0.36 19.44
CA TYR A 113 29.62 1.00 19.42
C TYR A 113 28.28 1.06 18.67
N SER A 114 28.11 0.27 17.61
CA SER A 114 26.82 0.10 16.93
C SER A 114 25.78 -0.47 17.89
N MET A 115 26.10 -1.55 18.61
CA MET A 115 25.18 -2.13 19.58
C MET A 115 24.87 -1.18 20.74
N ALA A 116 25.88 -0.50 21.28
CA ALA A 116 25.71 0.47 22.35
C ALA A 116 24.86 1.68 21.91
N SER A 117 25.02 2.14 20.66
CA SER A 117 24.20 3.22 20.08
C SER A 117 22.73 2.83 19.95
N GLN A 118 22.45 1.59 19.54
CA GLN A 118 21.09 1.05 19.45
C GLN A 118 20.46 0.89 20.82
N ILE A 119 21.21 0.42 21.83
CA ILE A 119 20.72 0.30 23.21
C ILE A 119 20.46 1.68 23.82
N LYS A 120 21.35 2.65 23.59
CA LYS A 120 21.17 4.03 24.04
C LYS A 120 19.89 4.64 23.45
N LEU A 121 19.71 4.52 22.13
CA LEU A 121 18.50 4.99 21.46
C LEU A 121 17.26 4.29 22.01
N LEU A 122 17.34 2.98 22.22
CA LEU A 122 16.23 2.20 22.75
C LEU A 122 15.80 2.69 24.13
N LEU A 123 16.74 3.00 25.03
CA LEU A 123 16.43 3.50 26.37
C LEU A 123 15.80 4.89 26.37
N GLU A 124 16.12 5.74 25.38
CA GLU A 124 15.60 7.11 25.28
C GLU A 124 14.19 7.17 24.64
N ILE A 125 13.86 6.24 23.73
CA ILE A 125 12.59 6.24 22.98
C ILE A 125 11.33 6.30 23.88
N PRO A 126 11.21 5.51 24.97
CA PRO A 126 10.04 5.55 25.87
C PRO A 126 9.69 6.96 26.38
N GLU A 127 10.67 7.71 26.89
CA GLU A 127 10.43 9.05 27.42
C GLU A 127 9.97 10.02 26.32
N ARG A 128 10.54 9.87 25.11
CA ARG A 128 10.14 10.67 23.95
C ARG A 128 8.73 10.33 23.46
N ILE A 129 8.35 9.06 23.52
CA ILE A 129 6.99 8.62 23.21
C ILE A 129 6.00 9.27 24.18
N TRP A 130 6.30 9.30 25.49
CA TRP A 130 5.45 9.98 26.48
C TRP A 130 5.36 11.49 26.24
N SER A 131 6.49 12.17 26.03
CA SER A 131 6.51 13.61 25.73
C SER A 131 5.73 13.97 24.45
N ALA A 132 5.84 13.14 23.40
CA ALA A 132 5.07 13.31 22.16
C ALA A 132 3.56 13.08 22.37
N THR A 133 3.19 12.21 23.32
CA THR A 133 1.79 11.94 23.66
C THR A 133 1.19 13.08 24.47
N GLU A 134 1.94 13.64 25.42
CA GLU A 134 1.53 14.81 26.21
C GLU A 134 1.33 16.06 25.33
N SER A 135 2.16 16.23 24.29
CA SER A 135 2.02 17.30 23.30
C SER A 135 0.96 17.02 22.21
N SER A 136 0.21 15.92 22.31
CA SER A 136 -0.85 15.51 21.36
C SER A 136 -0.38 15.24 19.92
N HIS A 137 0.92 14.96 19.71
CA HIS A 137 1.49 14.59 18.42
C HIS A 137 1.51 13.06 18.22
N PHE A 138 0.33 12.47 18.00
CA PHE A 138 0.15 11.01 17.93
C PHE A 138 0.92 10.33 16.80
N LEU A 139 1.08 11.01 15.65
CA LEU A 139 1.85 10.49 14.52
C LEU A 139 3.32 10.30 14.90
N ARG A 140 3.90 11.29 15.59
CA ARG A 140 5.30 11.25 16.05
C ARG A 140 5.53 10.13 17.06
N ALA A 141 4.64 10.01 18.04
CA ALA A 141 4.67 8.92 19.02
C ALA A 141 4.60 7.54 18.35
N THR A 142 3.74 7.39 17.34
CA THR A 142 3.57 6.14 16.58
C THR A 142 4.82 5.77 15.78
N GLN A 143 5.45 6.74 15.12
CA GLN A 143 6.71 6.51 14.40
C GLN A 143 7.84 6.05 15.33
N LEU A 144 7.97 6.69 16.49
CA LEU A 144 8.97 6.32 17.51
C LEU A 144 8.69 4.93 18.09
N TYR A 145 7.41 4.58 18.28
CA TYR A 145 7.01 3.23 18.71
C TYR A 145 7.37 2.17 17.66
N LEU A 146 7.08 2.40 16.37
CA LEU A 146 7.44 1.46 15.31
C LEU A 146 8.96 1.32 15.15
N LEU A 147 9.72 2.41 15.35
CA LEU A 147 11.17 2.38 15.43
C LEU A 147 11.67 1.53 16.61
N CYS A 148 11.02 1.64 17.77
CA CYS A 148 11.29 0.81 18.96
C CYS A 148 11.13 -0.68 18.63
N CYS A 149 10.02 -1.06 17.97
CA CYS A 149 9.79 -2.43 17.53
C CYS A 149 10.85 -2.91 16.53
N HIS A 150 11.26 -2.05 15.58
CA HIS A 150 12.34 -2.39 14.64
C HIS A 150 13.68 -2.63 15.36
N LEU A 151 14.01 -1.79 16.35
CA LEU A 151 15.21 -1.95 17.18
C LEU A 151 15.16 -3.22 18.03
N HIS A 152 14.01 -3.57 18.60
CA HIS A 152 13.81 -4.84 19.31
C HIS A 152 14.07 -6.04 18.40
N GLY A 153 13.60 -5.99 17.14
CA GLY A 153 13.88 -7.02 16.13
C GLY A 153 15.36 -7.12 15.75
N LEU A 154 16.03 -5.98 15.53
CA LEU A 154 17.46 -5.94 15.20
C LEU A 154 18.35 -6.45 16.34
N LEU A 155 17.98 -6.20 17.59
CA LEU A 155 18.70 -6.64 18.78
C LEU A 155 18.30 -8.06 19.22
N GLY A 156 17.34 -8.70 18.54
CA GLY A 156 16.86 -10.05 18.86
C GLY A 156 16.25 -10.15 20.26
N LEU A 157 15.56 -9.10 20.71
CA LEU A 157 14.99 -8.99 22.05
C LEU A 157 13.58 -9.61 22.13
N GLU A 158 12.93 -9.87 20.99
CA GLU A 158 11.67 -10.62 20.93
C GLU A 158 11.94 -12.13 21.00
N GLY A 159 11.43 -12.75 22.06
CA GLY A 159 11.71 -14.13 22.44
C GLY A 159 11.11 -15.15 21.46
N GLY A 160 12.00 -15.84 20.75
CA GLY A 160 11.67 -17.05 19.98
C GLY A 160 12.83 -18.04 19.78
N ALA A 161 14.06 -17.67 20.15
CA ALA A 161 15.23 -18.55 20.05
C ALA A 161 15.60 -19.13 21.43
N PRO A 162 15.98 -20.42 21.54
CA PRO A 162 16.36 -21.09 22.79
C PRO A 162 17.68 -20.58 23.41
N HIS A 163 18.25 -19.50 22.89
CA HIS A 163 19.42 -18.82 23.42
C HIS A 163 19.06 -17.37 23.70
N TYR A 164 18.96 -17.01 24.99
CA TYR A 164 18.90 -15.61 25.41
C TYR A 164 20.04 -14.84 24.74
N SER A 165 19.72 -13.73 24.08
CA SER A 165 20.76 -12.88 23.49
C SER A 165 21.70 -12.39 24.61
N PRO A 166 23.03 -12.31 24.36
CA PRO A 166 24.01 -11.89 25.37
C PRO A 166 23.77 -10.45 25.88
N VAL A 167 22.95 -9.68 25.14
CA VAL A 167 22.51 -8.32 25.49
C VAL A 167 21.48 -8.34 26.62
N LEU A 168 20.49 -9.25 26.59
CA LEU A 168 19.48 -9.38 27.64
C LEU A 168 20.07 -9.88 28.96
N ALA A 169 21.09 -10.74 28.89
CA ALA A 169 21.84 -11.18 30.07
C ALA A 169 22.61 -10.03 30.74
N ARG A 170 23.04 -9.03 29.96
CA ARG A 170 23.81 -7.88 30.43
C ARG A 170 22.94 -6.68 30.84
N PHE A 171 21.73 -6.58 30.29
CA PHE A 171 20.77 -5.50 30.57
C PHE A 171 19.34 -6.03 30.79
N PRO A 172 19.01 -6.54 31.99
CA PRO A 172 17.67 -7.01 32.33
C PRO A 172 16.58 -5.93 32.24
N ILE A 173 16.99 -4.65 32.28
CA ILE A 173 16.11 -3.48 32.15
C ILE A 173 15.38 -3.49 30.80
N LEU A 174 16.04 -4.01 29.74
CA LEU A 174 15.43 -4.11 28.42
C LEU A 174 14.27 -5.11 28.37
N VAL A 175 14.28 -6.16 29.21
CA VAL A 175 13.15 -7.11 29.31
C VAL A 175 11.90 -6.40 29.83
N ARG A 176 12.05 -5.55 30.84
CA ARG A 176 10.94 -4.76 31.40
C ARG A 176 10.44 -3.72 30.40
N GLN A 177 11.34 -3.13 29.63
CA GLN A 177 10.99 -2.15 28.60
C GLN A 177 10.23 -2.79 27.43
N VAL A 178 10.65 -3.97 26.96
CA VAL A 178 9.92 -4.74 25.94
C VAL A 178 8.52 -5.09 26.44
N ALA A 179 8.36 -5.51 27.70
CA ALA A 179 7.04 -5.75 28.29
C ALA A 179 6.18 -4.47 28.38
N ALA A 180 6.79 -3.34 28.78
CA ALA A 180 6.11 -2.04 28.79
C ALA A 180 5.74 -1.56 27.38
N SER A 181 6.44 -2.03 26.34
CA SER A 181 6.16 -1.61 24.97
C SER A 181 4.77 -2.01 24.47
N GLY A 182 4.19 -3.08 25.02
CA GLY A 182 2.81 -3.48 24.74
C GLY A 182 1.78 -2.46 25.21
N TYR A 183 2.06 -1.72 26.29
CA TYR A 183 1.16 -0.69 26.82
C TYR A 183 1.09 0.54 25.91
N PHE A 184 2.19 0.92 25.26
CA PHE A 184 2.22 2.05 24.33
C PHE A 184 1.21 1.90 23.21
N ARG A 185 1.20 0.73 22.56
CA ARG A 185 0.28 0.46 21.44
C ARG A 185 -1.18 0.68 21.85
N ALA A 186 -1.59 0.13 22.98
CA ALA A 186 -2.97 0.25 23.46
C ALA A 186 -3.30 1.71 23.87
N THR A 187 -2.37 2.39 24.52
CA THR A 187 -2.57 3.76 25.02
C THR A 187 -2.63 4.78 23.89
N HIS A 188 -1.68 4.76 22.96
CA HIS A 188 -1.72 5.66 21.79
C HIS A 188 -2.97 5.43 20.94
N LEU A 189 -3.41 4.18 20.83
CA LEU A 189 -4.62 3.87 20.09
C LEU A 189 -5.88 4.39 20.78
N LEU A 190 -5.97 4.22 22.10
CA LEU A 190 -7.07 4.76 22.88
C LEU A 190 -7.10 6.30 22.79
N ASP A 191 -5.94 6.93 22.97
CA ASP A 191 -5.82 8.38 22.99
C ASP A 191 -6.12 9.00 21.61
N SER A 192 -5.56 8.42 20.54
CA SER A 192 -5.87 8.85 19.16
C SER A 192 -7.37 8.68 18.84
N LYS A 193 -7.99 7.55 19.20
CA LYS A 193 -9.44 7.35 19.04
C LYS A 193 -10.26 8.31 19.91
N SER A 194 -9.78 8.67 21.10
CA SER A 194 -10.43 9.66 21.96
C SER A 194 -10.38 11.07 21.37
N LEU A 195 -9.27 11.44 20.73
CA LEU A 195 -9.13 12.71 20.03
C LEU A 195 -10.09 12.81 18.84
N LEU A 196 -10.31 11.71 18.10
CA LEU A 196 -11.29 11.67 17.00
C LEU A 196 -12.74 11.88 17.49
N ARG A 197 -13.03 11.62 18.77
CA ARG A 197 -14.33 11.92 19.41
C ARG A 197 -14.49 13.39 19.81
N GLY A 198 -13.40 14.16 19.88
CA GLY A 198 -13.37 15.55 20.32
C GLY A 198 -14.12 16.53 19.41
N ARG A 199 -14.70 17.59 19.99
CA ARG A 199 -15.57 18.55 19.26
C ARG A 199 -14.83 19.59 18.43
N ALA A 200 -13.66 20.04 18.86
CA ALA A 200 -12.91 21.11 18.21
C ALA A 200 -11.44 20.68 18.12
N VAL A 201 -11.12 19.99 17.03
CA VAL A 201 -9.77 19.48 16.74
C VAL A 201 -9.39 19.97 15.36
N SER A 202 -8.13 20.39 15.18
CA SER A 202 -7.63 20.84 13.88
C SER A 202 -7.63 19.69 12.87
N ASP A 203 -7.83 20.02 11.59
CA ASP A 203 -7.81 19.05 10.49
C ASP A 203 -6.49 18.26 10.45
N GLN A 204 -5.39 18.92 10.80
CA GLN A 204 -4.06 18.31 10.90
C GLN A 204 -3.99 17.26 12.02
N ALA A 205 -4.49 17.56 13.22
CA ALA A 205 -4.47 16.62 14.33
C ALA A 205 -5.41 15.42 14.10
N ILE A 206 -6.54 15.62 13.42
CA ILE A 206 -7.42 14.53 12.98
C ILE A 206 -6.69 13.63 11.98
N THR A 207 -6.00 14.23 11.02
CA THR A 207 -5.25 13.51 10.00
C THR A 207 -4.12 12.68 10.61
N GLU A 208 -3.33 13.29 11.51
CA GLU A 208 -2.25 12.61 12.23
C GLU A 208 -2.76 11.46 13.09
N ALA A 209 -3.90 11.62 13.76
CA ALA A 209 -4.53 10.57 14.55
C ALA A 209 -5.05 9.41 13.68
N LEU A 210 -5.62 9.71 12.50
CA LEU A 210 -6.07 8.69 11.55
C LEU A 210 -4.89 7.90 10.98
N VAL A 211 -3.82 8.59 10.56
CA VAL A 211 -2.60 7.94 10.05
C VAL A 211 -1.93 7.11 11.14
N SER A 212 -1.86 7.62 12.37
CA SER A 212 -1.40 6.86 13.55
C SER A 212 -2.23 5.58 13.77
N THR A 213 -3.55 5.68 13.70
CA THR A 213 -4.46 4.53 13.85
C THR A 213 -4.23 3.51 12.73
N MET A 214 -4.09 3.96 11.48
CA MET A 214 -3.82 3.10 10.32
C MET A 214 -2.47 2.37 10.44
N LEU A 215 -1.43 3.06 10.90
CA LEU A 215 -0.10 2.48 11.11
C LEU A 215 -0.06 1.47 12.27
N LEU A 216 -0.86 1.67 13.31
CA LEU A 216 -0.93 0.75 14.44
C LEU A 216 -1.83 -0.46 14.13
N GLU A 217 -3.06 -0.25 13.68
CA GLU A 217 -4.04 -1.34 13.44
C GLU A 217 -3.88 -2.05 12.08
N ASP A 218 -2.91 -1.66 11.26
CA ASP A 218 -2.76 -2.13 9.88
C ASP A 218 -4.06 -1.94 9.06
N SER A 219 -4.87 -0.94 9.42
CA SER A 219 -6.21 -0.75 8.90
C SER A 219 -6.22 -0.05 7.55
N SER A 220 -7.19 -0.41 6.69
CA SER A 220 -7.37 0.25 5.39
C SER A 220 -7.94 1.67 5.58
N PRO A 221 -7.69 2.61 4.64
CA PRO A 221 -8.29 3.95 4.69
C PRO A 221 -9.83 3.92 4.84
N ARG A 222 -10.49 2.91 4.25
CA ARG A 222 -11.93 2.71 4.38
C ARG A 222 -12.34 2.34 5.81
N GLN A 223 -11.58 1.47 6.47
CA GLN A 223 -11.83 1.09 7.86
C GLN A 223 -11.59 2.29 8.79
N ALA A 224 -10.49 3.02 8.59
CA ALA A 224 -10.20 4.23 9.36
C ALA A 224 -11.31 5.30 9.22
N LEU A 225 -11.86 5.46 8.01
CA LEU A 225 -13.03 6.31 7.78
C LEU A 225 -14.27 5.81 8.51
N ALA A 226 -14.57 4.51 8.45
CA ALA A 226 -15.73 3.93 9.14
C ALA A 226 -15.61 4.13 10.66
N ASP A 227 -14.44 3.85 11.22
CA ASP A 227 -14.15 4.03 12.65
C ASP A 227 -14.26 5.51 13.07
N PHE A 228 -13.80 6.43 12.21
CA PHE A 228 -13.97 7.87 12.42
C PHE A 228 -15.44 8.28 12.46
N LEU A 229 -16.24 7.84 11.48
CA LEU A 229 -17.67 8.15 11.39
C LEU A 229 -18.44 7.56 12.58
N LEU A 230 -18.10 6.35 13.01
CA LEU A 230 -18.65 5.72 14.21
C LEU A 230 -18.29 6.49 15.48
N ALA A 231 -17.03 6.93 15.62
CA ALA A 231 -16.59 7.74 16.75
C ALA A 231 -17.35 9.07 16.84
N ARG A 232 -17.55 9.75 15.70
CA ARG A 232 -18.33 11.00 15.63
C ARG A 232 -19.81 10.77 15.95
N LYS A 233 -20.40 9.68 15.45
CA LYS A 233 -21.78 9.29 15.78
C LYS A 233 -21.93 9.06 17.29
N ALA A 234 -21.01 8.32 17.90
CA ALA A 234 -21.02 8.09 19.35
C ALA A 234 -20.93 9.40 20.16
N SER A 235 -20.10 10.36 19.72
CA SER A 235 -20.04 11.70 20.35
C SER A 235 -21.36 12.48 20.25
N ILE A 236 -22.08 12.37 19.12
CA ILE A 236 -23.40 12.98 18.93
C ILE A 236 -24.41 12.31 19.88
N GLN A 237 -24.43 10.98 19.94
CA GLN A 237 -25.33 10.25 20.83
C GLN A 237 -25.05 10.55 22.31
N GLN A 238 -23.77 10.66 22.70
CA GLN A 238 -23.38 11.05 24.05
C GLN A 238 -23.86 12.47 24.39
N LEU A 239 -23.83 13.40 23.43
CA LEU A 239 -24.39 14.74 23.64
C LEU A 239 -25.90 14.71 23.87
N LEU A 240 -26.62 13.92 23.06
CA LEU A 240 -28.07 13.84 23.14
C LEU A 240 -28.55 13.12 24.40
N ASN A 241 -27.78 12.15 24.88
CA ASN A 241 -28.10 11.33 26.06
C ASN A 241 -27.58 11.89 27.38
N GLN A 242 -26.85 13.02 27.40
CA GLN A 242 -26.42 13.66 28.64
C GLN A 242 -27.55 14.54 29.21
N PRO A 243 -28.17 14.17 30.36
CA PRO A 243 -29.07 15.07 31.08
C PRO A 243 -28.26 16.22 31.67
N GLN A 244 -28.45 17.43 31.12
CA GLN A 244 -27.73 18.64 31.52
C GLN A 244 -28.01 18.98 33.00
N HIS A 245 -27.07 18.69 33.91
CA HIS A 245 -26.84 19.57 35.06
C HIS A 245 -25.84 20.64 34.64
N GLY A 246 -26.21 21.90 34.86
CA GLY A 246 -25.65 23.06 34.18
C GLY A 246 -24.12 23.16 34.20
N ALA A 247 -23.53 23.14 33.01
CA ALA A 247 -22.26 23.78 32.74
C ALA A 247 -22.45 24.60 31.46
N GLY A 248 -22.30 25.92 31.58
CA GLY A 248 -22.55 26.87 30.51
C GLY A 248 -21.82 26.50 29.23
N ILE A 249 -22.55 26.55 28.12
CA ILE A 249 -22.01 26.49 26.76
C ILE A 249 -21.21 27.78 26.54
N LYS A 250 -19.97 27.81 27.01
CA LYS A 250 -18.95 28.79 26.64
C LYS A 250 -17.69 28.03 26.28
N ALA A 251 -17.71 27.37 25.12
CA ALA A 251 -16.50 26.91 24.47
C ALA A 251 -16.23 27.87 23.31
N GLN A 252 -15.30 28.77 23.60
CA GLN A 252 -14.72 29.76 22.73
C GLN A 252 -14.04 29.06 21.54
N GLY A 253 -14.69 29.08 20.39
CA GLY A 253 -14.09 28.68 19.13
C GLY A 253 -13.37 29.88 18.53
N THR A 254 -12.05 29.90 18.61
CA THR A 254 -11.25 30.70 17.68
C THR A 254 -11.41 30.07 16.29
N PRO A 255 -11.92 30.80 15.28
CA PRO A 255 -11.94 30.28 13.92
C PRO A 255 -10.51 30.30 13.39
N THR A 256 -9.84 29.16 13.43
CA THR A 256 -8.63 28.96 12.63
C THR A 256 -9.08 28.64 11.21
N ASP A 257 -8.77 29.53 10.28
CA ASP A 257 -9.02 29.39 8.84
C ASP A 257 -8.63 28.00 8.32
N PRO A 258 -9.57 27.22 7.78
CA PRO A 258 -9.27 25.98 7.09
C PRO A 258 -9.41 26.25 5.59
N GLY A 259 -8.29 26.56 4.95
CA GLY A 259 -8.16 26.17 3.55
C GLY A 259 -8.27 24.65 3.50
N LEU A 260 -9.46 24.12 3.24
CA LEU A 260 -9.72 22.69 3.06
C LEU A 260 -8.82 22.17 1.93
N SER A 261 -7.63 21.70 2.27
CA SER A 261 -6.73 21.04 1.34
C SER A 261 -7.13 19.57 1.28
N CYS A 262 -7.89 19.24 0.23
CA CYS A 262 -8.16 17.85 -0.09
C CYS A 262 -6.81 17.13 -0.31
N GLY A 263 -6.64 15.98 0.35
CA GLY A 263 -5.42 15.17 0.22
C GLY A 263 -4.50 15.19 1.44
N LEU A 264 -4.76 15.97 2.51
CA LEU A 264 -3.92 15.99 3.72
C LEU A 264 -3.58 14.61 4.27
N LEU A 265 -4.55 13.68 4.30
CA LEU A 265 -4.32 12.30 4.73
C LEU A 265 -3.36 11.56 3.80
N PHE A 266 -3.54 11.66 2.49
CA PHE A 266 -2.65 11.00 1.54
C PHE A 266 -1.28 11.68 1.47
N THR A 267 -1.19 13.01 1.62
CA THR A 267 0.10 13.73 1.65
C THR A 267 0.87 13.47 2.95
N THR A 268 0.19 13.36 4.08
CA THR A 268 0.84 12.99 5.36
C THR A 268 1.21 11.52 5.39
N LEU A 269 0.40 10.65 4.80
CA LEU A 269 0.72 9.23 4.65
C LEU A 269 1.89 9.04 3.66
N GLU A 270 1.90 9.74 2.54
CA GLU A 270 3.02 9.74 1.57
C GLU A 270 4.29 10.31 2.19
N SER A 271 4.23 11.42 2.93
CA SER A 271 5.43 11.98 3.59
C SER A 271 6.04 11.06 4.64
N VAL A 272 5.24 10.18 5.24
CA VAL A 272 5.65 9.22 6.26
C VAL A 272 6.09 7.86 5.68
N THR A 273 5.59 7.50 4.49
CA THR A 273 5.78 6.16 3.90
C THR A 273 6.60 6.14 2.59
N SER A 274 6.84 7.27 1.94
CA SER A 274 7.49 7.31 0.62
C SER A 274 9.03 7.27 0.69
N THR A 275 9.60 6.44 -0.18
CA THR A 275 11.03 6.14 -0.34
C THR A 275 11.74 7.04 -1.36
N THR A 276 11.06 8.03 -1.92
CA THR A 276 11.58 8.86 -3.02
C THR A 276 12.51 9.99 -2.54
N SER A 277 13.78 9.84 -2.91
CA SER A 277 14.95 10.71 -2.70
C SER A 277 14.85 12.15 -3.30
N ALA A 278 13.68 12.79 -3.37
CA ALA A 278 13.61 14.17 -3.88
C ALA A 278 12.48 14.96 -3.22
N GLY A 279 12.79 15.62 -2.10
CA GLY A 279 11.97 16.70 -1.54
C GLY A 279 11.29 16.38 -0.21
N LYS A 280 11.92 16.76 0.90
CA LYS A 280 11.31 17.01 2.21
C LYS A 280 10.46 15.88 2.82
N GLY A 281 10.85 14.61 2.67
CA GLY A 281 10.36 13.53 3.54
C GLY A 281 10.94 13.70 4.95
N GLN A 282 10.08 13.88 5.95
CA GLN A 282 10.50 14.12 7.33
C GLN A 282 11.03 12.80 7.92
N LYS A 283 12.35 12.65 8.04
CA LYS A 283 12.94 11.42 8.60
C LYS A 283 12.52 11.28 10.07
N VAL A 284 12.21 10.06 10.52
CA VAL A 284 11.79 9.78 11.92
C VAL A 284 12.83 10.23 12.94
N LEU A 285 14.08 10.47 12.56
CA LEU A 285 15.12 10.97 13.47
C LEU A 285 15.62 12.38 13.11
N GLN A 286 14.94 13.14 12.24
CA GLN A 286 15.46 14.38 11.66
C GLN A 286 15.82 15.47 12.69
N GLU A 287 15.08 15.58 13.80
CA GLU A 287 15.44 16.49 14.91
C GLU A 287 16.63 16.00 15.74
N GLU A 288 16.94 14.70 15.68
CA GLU A 288 17.92 14.04 16.55
C GLU A 288 19.29 13.86 15.87
N VAL A 289 19.38 13.95 14.53
CA VAL A 289 20.66 13.87 13.78
C VAL A 289 21.67 14.94 14.24
N SER A 290 21.22 15.99 14.91
CA SER A 290 22.06 17.04 15.49
C SER A 290 22.62 16.74 16.89
N ALA A 291 22.15 15.70 17.60
CA ALA A 291 22.32 15.60 19.06
C ALA A 291 23.45 14.67 19.58
N GLY A 292 24.32 14.10 18.73
CA GLY A 292 25.51 13.45 19.32
C GLY A 292 26.44 12.70 18.38
N GLY A 293 27.72 12.68 18.74
CA GLY A 293 28.76 11.92 18.04
C GLY A 293 28.57 10.40 18.04
N TRP A 294 27.49 9.85 18.60
CA TRP A 294 27.17 8.42 18.58
C TRP A 294 26.31 8.02 17.36
N PHE A 295 25.67 8.98 16.67
CA PHE A 295 24.86 8.71 15.46
C PHE A 295 25.67 8.10 14.31
N LYS A 296 26.99 8.37 14.25
CA LYS A 296 27.89 7.77 13.25
C LYS A 296 28.02 6.24 13.34
N TYR A 297 27.60 5.65 14.46
CA TYR A 297 27.67 4.22 14.70
C TYR A 297 26.30 3.52 14.55
N LEU A 298 25.21 4.27 14.33
CA LEU A 298 23.89 3.68 14.06
C LEU A 298 23.86 3.06 12.66
N PRO A 299 23.34 1.83 12.51
CA PRO A 299 23.15 1.23 11.19
C PRO A 299 22.18 2.05 10.33
N PHE A 300 22.43 2.07 9.01
CA PHE A 300 21.57 2.73 8.03
C PHE A 300 20.11 2.27 8.11
N SER A 301 19.86 1.02 8.50
CA SER A 301 18.51 0.49 8.71
C SER A 301 17.71 1.21 9.79
N VAL A 302 18.39 1.84 10.77
CA VAL A 302 17.77 2.60 11.86
C VAL A 302 17.65 4.08 11.49
N VAL A 303 18.67 4.64 10.82
CA VAL A 303 18.70 6.06 10.44
C VAL A 303 17.68 6.39 9.34
N ASP A 304 17.49 5.47 8.40
CA ASP A 304 16.54 5.60 7.29
C ASP A 304 15.25 4.79 7.55
N PHE A 305 14.98 4.43 8.81
CA PHE A 305 13.76 3.71 9.16
C PHE A 305 12.53 4.57 8.81
N GLN A 306 11.64 3.99 8.01
CA GLN A 306 10.32 4.50 7.72
C GLN A 306 9.28 3.41 7.98
N PRO A 307 8.15 3.74 8.62
CA PRO A 307 7.10 2.77 8.86
C PRO A 307 6.41 2.42 7.54
N ALA A 308 6.32 1.12 7.24
CA ALA A 308 5.62 0.62 6.06
C ALA A 308 4.17 0.27 6.42
N LEU A 309 3.22 0.72 5.60
CA LEU A 309 1.85 0.23 5.67
C LEU A 309 1.79 -1.19 5.11
N ARG A 310 1.26 -2.12 5.90
CA ARG A 310 1.06 -3.51 5.46
C ARG A 310 -0.14 -3.66 4.52
N THR A 311 -1.11 -2.76 4.63
CA THR A 311 -2.31 -2.71 3.79
C THR A 311 -2.17 -1.59 2.76
N LEU A 312 -2.30 -1.91 1.47
CA LEU A 312 -2.25 -0.90 0.40
C LEU A 312 -3.29 0.20 0.68
N ALA A 313 -2.83 1.45 0.79
CA ALA A 313 -3.70 2.61 0.92
C ALA A 313 -4.38 2.91 -0.43
N GLN A 314 -5.31 2.05 -0.84
CA GLN A 314 -6.09 2.29 -2.03
C GLN A 314 -7.02 3.50 -1.80
N PRO A 315 -7.06 4.47 -2.72
CA PRO A 315 -7.96 5.60 -2.61
C PRO A 315 -9.41 5.10 -2.65
N ILE A 316 -10.25 5.63 -1.75
CA ILE A 316 -11.67 5.29 -1.71
C ILE A 316 -12.32 5.87 -2.96
N GLN A 317 -13.09 5.05 -3.70
CA GLN A 317 -13.85 5.53 -4.85
C GLN A 317 -14.84 6.63 -4.42
N ALA A 318 -14.92 7.71 -5.19
CA ALA A 318 -15.72 8.88 -4.82
C ALA A 318 -17.21 8.58 -4.64
N GLU A 319 -17.76 7.62 -5.39
CA GLU A 319 -19.15 7.17 -5.27
C GLU A 319 -19.40 6.45 -3.95
N GLN A 320 -18.57 5.47 -3.61
CA GLN A 320 -18.67 4.73 -2.35
C GLN A 320 -18.49 5.63 -1.12
N LEU A 321 -17.58 6.61 -1.21
CA LEU A 321 -17.39 7.62 -0.17
C LEU A 321 -18.67 8.45 0.00
N ARG A 322 -19.28 8.88 -1.10
CA ARG A 322 -20.52 9.67 -1.10
C ARG A 322 -21.67 8.89 -0.46
N ASP A 323 -21.86 7.64 -0.85
CA ASP A 323 -22.93 6.79 -0.32
C ASP A 323 -22.75 6.56 1.19
N THR A 324 -21.52 6.27 1.62
CA THR A 324 -21.20 6.07 3.04
C THR A 324 -21.46 7.33 3.86
N LEU A 325 -21.03 8.50 3.35
CA LEU A 325 -21.26 9.79 4.01
C LEU A 325 -22.75 10.16 4.05
N GLN A 326 -23.48 9.91 2.96
CA GLN A 326 -24.91 10.20 2.88
C GLN A 326 -25.69 9.34 3.88
N GLN A 327 -25.41 8.04 3.92
CA GLN A 327 -26.00 7.12 4.88
C GLN A 327 -25.70 7.53 6.33
N TRP A 328 -24.46 7.95 6.60
CA TRP A 328 -24.07 8.44 7.93
C TRP A 328 -24.81 9.72 8.31
N ILE A 329 -24.92 10.69 7.39
CA ILE A 329 -25.67 11.94 7.59
C ILE A 329 -27.13 11.64 7.91
N ASP A 330 -27.78 10.76 7.14
CA ASP A 330 -29.19 10.45 7.33
C ASP A 330 -29.42 9.72 8.66
N THR A 331 -28.52 8.83 9.04
CA THR A 331 -28.51 8.19 10.38
C THR A 331 -28.36 9.24 11.50
N CYS A 332 -27.47 10.22 11.34
CA CYS A 332 -27.30 11.29 12.33
C CYS A 332 -28.53 12.19 12.42
N LYS A 333 -29.22 12.48 11.30
CA LYS A 333 -30.47 13.24 11.32
C LYS A 333 -31.56 12.51 12.10
N GLU A 334 -31.68 11.20 11.92
CA GLU A 334 -32.63 10.37 12.68
C GLU A 334 -32.31 10.36 14.18
N ASP A 335 -31.03 10.13 14.54
CA ASP A 335 -30.57 10.16 15.93
C ASP A 335 -30.83 11.52 16.59
N VAL A 336 -30.50 12.62 15.91
CA VAL A 336 -30.75 13.99 16.40
C VAL A 336 -32.25 14.27 16.50
N ARG A 337 -33.06 13.87 15.51
CA ARG A 337 -34.52 14.03 15.55
C ARG A 337 -35.11 13.29 16.75
N GLY A 338 -34.70 12.05 16.99
CA GLY A 338 -35.13 11.26 18.14
C GLY A 338 -34.71 11.88 19.46
N GLY A 339 -33.43 12.26 19.60
CA GLY A 339 -32.89 12.87 20.81
C GLY A 339 -33.47 14.26 21.12
N VAL A 340 -33.66 15.12 20.11
CA VAL A 340 -34.31 16.41 20.30
C VAL A 340 -35.78 16.23 20.65
N SER A 341 -36.48 15.28 20.01
CA SER A 341 -37.89 14.99 20.34
C SER A 341 -38.04 14.54 21.78
N SER A 342 -37.14 13.71 22.30
CA SER A 342 -37.15 13.29 23.71
C SER A 342 -36.82 14.43 24.67
N LEU A 343 -35.88 15.32 24.32
CA LEU A 343 -35.52 16.49 25.12
C LEU A 343 -36.63 17.56 25.14
N LEU A 344 -37.35 17.75 24.03
CA LEU A 344 -38.45 18.72 23.92
C LEU A 344 -39.64 18.36 24.83
N VAL A 345 -39.83 17.09 25.19
CA VAL A 345 -40.86 16.66 26.15
C VAL A 345 -40.69 17.35 27.51
N TYR A 346 -39.46 17.75 27.87
CA TYR A 346 -39.17 18.42 29.15
C TYR A 346 -39.41 19.94 29.10
N VAL A 347 -39.66 20.54 27.93
CA VAL A 347 -39.90 21.98 27.78
C VAL A 347 -41.38 22.28 28.05
N LYS A 348 -41.67 22.81 29.24
CA LYS A 348 -43.05 23.08 29.70
C LYS A 348 -43.59 24.47 29.36
N SER A 349 -42.84 25.32 28.63
CA SER A 349 -43.26 26.71 28.36
C SER A 349 -43.07 27.14 26.91
N LEU A 350 -44.02 27.91 26.38
CA LEU A 350 -43.96 28.49 25.04
C LEU A 350 -42.78 29.44 24.86
N LYS A 351 -42.44 30.18 25.93
CA LYS A 351 -41.28 31.08 25.97
C LYS A 351 -39.95 30.31 25.88
N GLY A 352 -39.87 29.14 26.52
CA GLY A 352 -38.71 28.26 26.41
C GLY A 352 -38.54 27.68 25.02
N LEU A 353 -39.64 27.28 24.37
CA LEU A 353 -39.61 26.78 22.99
C LEU A 353 -39.20 27.88 22.00
N ALA A 354 -39.73 29.09 22.14
CA ALA A 354 -39.35 30.24 21.32
C ALA A 354 -37.86 30.60 21.51
N ALA A 355 -37.36 30.59 22.75
CA ALA A 355 -35.94 30.83 23.02
C ALA A 355 -35.02 29.76 22.41
N ILE A 356 -35.43 28.48 22.42
CA ILE A 356 -34.67 27.40 21.74
C ILE A 356 -34.67 27.62 20.22
N ARG A 357 -35.82 27.94 19.62
CA ARG A 357 -35.91 28.27 18.19
C ARG A 357 -34.99 29.42 17.83
N ASP A 358 -35.04 30.50 18.59
CA ASP A 358 -34.25 31.71 18.32
C ASP A 358 -32.75 31.42 18.47
N ALA A 359 -32.33 30.69 19.50
CA ALA A 359 -30.95 30.26 19.68
C ALA A 359 -30.44 29.33 18.56
N VAL A 360 -31.28 28.42 18.07
CA VAL A 360 -30.95 27.56 16.92
C VAL A 360 -30.84 28.39 15.64
N TRP A 361 -31.75 29.34 15.44
CA TRP A 361 -31.74 30.24 14.29
C TRP A 361 -30.48 31.12 14.27
N ASP A 362 -30.08 31.67 15.41
CA ASP A 362 -28.85 32.46 15.54
C ASP A 362 -27.60 31.62 15.26
N LEU A 363 -27.58 30.35 15.70
CA LEU A 363 -26.47 29.43 15.41
C LEU A 363 -26.37 29.11 13.92
N LEU A 364 -27.50 28.79 13.27
CA LEU A 364 -27.56 28.47 11.84
C LEU A 364 -27.28 29.67 10.93
N SER A 365 -27.62 30.87 11.41
CA SER A 365 -27.40 32.14 10.68
C SER A 365 -25.97 32.66 10.80
N SER A 366 -25.10 31.98 11.55
CA SER A 366 -23.68 32.34 11.63
C SER A 366 -23.00 32.17 10.27
N GLU A 367 -22.41 33.23 9.73
CA GLU A 367 -21.72 33.24 8.43
C GLU A 367 -20.61 32.19 8.30
N SER A 368 -19.95 31.85 9.42
CA SER A 368 -18.90 30.83 9.44
C SER A 368 -19.45 29.44 9.11
N ILE A 369 -20.59 29.04 9.66
CA ILE A 369 -21.15 27.70 9.47
C ILE A 369 -21.70 27.55 8.05
N SER A 370 -22.38 28.58 7.53
CA SER A 370 -22.99 28.56 6.19
C SER A 370 -21.96 28.47 5.06
N GLN A 371 -20.85 29.23 5.12
CA GLN A 371 -19.81 29.21 4.09
C GLN A 371 -19.01 27.90 4.07
N HIS A 372 -18.66 27.37 5.24
CA HIS A 372 -17.90 26.12 5.35
C HIS A 372 -18.76 24.92 4.97
N TRP A 373 -20.01 24.85 5.45
CA TRP A 373 -20.91 23.75 5.15
C TRP A 373 -21.29 23.71 3.66
N ALA A 374 -21.57 24.86 3.03
CA ALA A 374 -21.87 24.92 1.60
C ALA A 374 -20.69 24.40 0.75
N THR A 375 -19.47 24.78 1.09
CA THR A 375 -18.24 24.32 0.41
C THR A 375 -18.05 22.81 0.58
N VAL A 376 -18.29 22.28 1.77
CA VAL A 376 -18.19 20.83 2.07
C VAL A 376 -19.26 20.04 1.33
N CYS A 377 -20.53 20.48 1.34
CA CYS A 377 -21.61 19.83 0.60
C CYS A 377 -21.38 19.85 -0.92
N GLN A 378 -20.88 20.96 -1.46
CA GLN A 378 -20.59 21.05 -2.89
C GLN A 378 -19.44 20.11 -3.30
N ARG A 379 -18.38 20.02 -2.49
CA ARG A 379 -17.19 19.21 -2.81
C ARG A 379 -17.37 17.72 -2.52
N LEU A 380 -17.98 17.34 -1.40
CA LEU A 380 -18.15 15.94 -1.00
C LEU A 380 -19.43 15.32 -1.56
N LEU A 381 -20.55 16.07 -1.55
CA LEU A 381 -21.87 15.53 -1.89
C LEU A 381 -22.36 15.95 -3.29
N GLN A 382 -21.70 16.91 -3.96
CA GLN A 382 -22.11 17.46 -5.27
C GLN A 382 -23.58 17.91 -5.32
N ARG A 383 -24.16 18.30 -4.17
CA ARG A 383 -25.52 18.84 -4.08
C ARG A 383 -25.48 20.36 -3.91
N PRO A 384 -26.41 21.11 -4.53
CA PRO A 384 -26.60 22.51 -4.20
C PRO A 384 -27.11 22.66 -2.76
N PRO A 385 -26.77 23.75 -2.06
CA PRO A 385 -27.10 23.97 -0.64
C PRO A 385 -28.61 24.12 -0.35
N THR A 386 -29.49 24.02 -1.34
CA THR A 386 -30.91 24.36 -1.25
C THR A 386 -31.87 23.21 -0.98
N THR A 387 -31.41 21.95 -0.90
CA THR A 387 -32.31 20.78 -0.74
C THR A 387 -32.33 20.18 0.66
N LEU A 388 -32.10 21.00 1.69
CA LEU A 388 -32.35 20.63 3.10
C LEU A 388 -33.44 21.56 3.65
N GLY A 389 -34.66 21.37 3.14
CA GLY A 389 -35.90 21.83 3.75
C GLY A 389 -36.53 20.71 4.55
#